data_AF-A0A944BJC5-F1
#
_entry.id   AF-A0A944BJC5-F1
#
_cell.length_a   1.000
_cell.length_b   1.000
_cell.length_c   1.000
_cell.angle_alpha   90.00
_cell.angle_beta   90.00
_cell.angle_gamma   90.00
#
_symmetry.space_group_name_H-M   'P 1'
#
loop_
_entity.id
_entity.type
_entity.pdbx_description
1 polymer ?
#
loop_
_entity_poly.entity_id
_entity_poly.type
_entity_poly.pdbx_seq_one_letter_code
_entity_poly.pdbx_strand_id
1 'polypeptide(L)'
;MKRATQMTKRLALLCTAFCVCSSVAWDSPNSRKENSVTSLNYSQDTARTRVEIGVLDDPTFSVYALKNPERVVVEILDCESSKKINPIQVRNGVVDMATVSMSQSDDYRACRVILGLDKPATYAVDSTKDKIVVSIDGAPELNRDQMANAYAEMQKSRDEAIAQARSIVEREQAASKQAQADAEKAKLDAEKALDRERKSHAQLEIAYAQVQEKLARIESQRQADLAEAQRTGADISAKLEASKREQEKAQSDSDALKRAKDQALDRAQSAEAQLARANEKLAQLEQLERELGKSQAMAQNLDAQKRDAERRAQAAESELDQANAAIAQANEKIARLESDSQSARQSASDASNQYREVVAQNAELMAKIEKQNAEMAKLQKEVLAGGAAREKLKKLEARDDAASKDNAALIADLKAQARQGRHALEQLKQLRDENAQLKAQIDERAVAYQAVATTAPIDTTIAAEQTRPHAVAQAPIDDKAAAQASIRDIQFRNDGDAMKVVVKLSSPVSKVQSIDGGMQK
;
A
#
# COMPACT_ATOMS: atom_id res chain seq x y z
N MET A 1 0.39 -5.75 60.20
CA MET A 1 0.29 -4.75 61.29
C MET A 1 -1.15 -4.67 61.79
N LYS A 2 -1.37 -4.79 63.10
CA LYS A 2 -2.50 -4.20 63.87
C LYS A 2 -2.11 -4.28 65.36
N ARG A 3 -2.46 -3.26 66.17
CA ARG A 3 -2.10 -3.13 67.60
C ARG A 3 -3.37 -3.21 68.47
N ALA A 4 -3.17 -3.23 69.79
CA ALA A 4 -4.16 -3.34 70.86
C ALA A 4 -4.72 -4.78 71.05
N THR A 5 -5.15 -5.20 72.26
CA THR A 5 -5.52 -4.40 73.44
C THR A 5 -5.03 -5.00 74.77
N GLN A 6 -4.89 -4.12 75.77
CA GLN A 6 -4.65 -4.28 77.23
C GLN A 6 -4.98 -5.68 77.82
N MET A 7 -4.15 -6.29 78.67
CA MET A 7 -3.74 -5.88 80.03
C MET A 7 -4.92 -5.58 81.01
N THR A 8 -5.34 -6.55 81.82
CA THR A 8 -5.52 -6.43 83.30
C THR A 8 -6.29 -7.62 83.91
N LYS A 9 -5.99 -7.87 85.19
CA LYS A 9 -6.80 -8.49 86.28
C LYS A 9 -6.10 -9.66 87.00
N ARG A 10 -5.33 -9.27 88.03
CA ARG A 10 -5.22 -10.04 89.28
C ARG A 10 -6.28 -9.52 90.27
N LEU A 11 -6.45 -10.24 91.37
CA LEU A 11 -7.21 -9.87 92.57
C LEU A 11 -8.74 -9.94 92.45
N ALA A 12 -9.30 -11.04 92.95
CA ALA A 12 -10.67 -11.13 93.45
C ALA A 12 -10.67 -12.16 94.59
N LEU A 13 -10.81 -11.68 95.83
CA LEU A 13 -10.94 -12.50 97.05
C LEU A 13 -12.21 -12.03 97.73
N LEU A 14 -13.25 -12.86 97.77
CA LEU A 14 -14.48 -12.58 98.51
C LEU A 14 -15.23 -13.88 98.85
N CYS A 15 -16.04 -13.81 99.90
CA CYS A 15 -16.70 -14.93 100.54
C CYS A 15 -17.83 -15.56 99.71
N THR A 16 -17.96 -16.89 99.80
CA THR A 16 -19.22 -17.61 99.58
C THR A 16 -19.48 -18.56 100.74
N ALA A 17 -20.40 -18.19 101.63
CA ALA A 17 -20.99 -19.09 102.59
C ALA A 17 -22.31 -19.62 102.01
N PHE A 18 -22.51 -20.94 101.97
CA PHE A 18 -23.79 -21.54 101.59
C PHE A 18 -24.01 -22.89 102.29
N CYS A 19 -25.27 -23.26 102.48
CA CYS A 19 -25.71 -24.31 103.38
C CYS A 19 -25.16 -25.71 103.05
N VAL A 20 -24.79 -26.44 104.11
CA VAL A 20 -24.81 -27.91 104.12
C VAL A 20 -25.81 -28.34 105.20
N CYS A 21 -26.88 -29.01 104.79
CA CYS A 21 -27.88 -29.53 105.73
C CYS A 21 -27.39 -30.85 106.33
N SER A 22 -26.94 -30.83 107.59
CA SER A 22 -26.61 -32.05 108.33
C SER A 22 -27.89 -32.76 108.76
N SER A 23 -28.19 -33.90 108.13
CA SER A 23 -29.28 -34.78 108.54
C SER A 23 -29.06 -35.30 109.96
N VAL A 24 -29.91 -34.90 110.90
CA VAL A 24 -29.89 -35.43 112.27
C VAL A 24 -30.50 -36.84 112.24
N ALA A 25 -29.63 -37.85 112.12
CA ALA A 25 -30.04 -39.22 112.36
C ALA A 25 -30.44 -39.39 113.83
N TRP A 26 -31.68 -39.80 114.09
CA TRP A 26 -32.10 -40.22 115.42
C TRP A 26 -31.50 -41.59 115.71
N ASP A 27 -30.35 -41.59 116.40
CA ASP A 27 -29.73 -42.82 116.87
C ASP A 27 -30.64 -43.51 117.89
N SER A 28 -30.81 -44.82 117.75
CA SER A 28 -31.82 -45.55 118.52
C SER A 28 -31.29 -45.88 119.92
N PRO A 29 -31.93 -45.40 121.00
CA PRO A 29 -31.45 -45.68 122.34
C PRO A 29 -31.54 -47.19 122.65
N ASN A 30 -30.53 -47.68 123.37
CA ASN A 30 -30.44 -49.04 123.93
C ASN A 30 -30.12 -50.19 122.96
N SER A 31 -29.03 -50.04 122.22
CA SER A 31 -27.97 -51.07 122.31
C SER A 31 -26.72 -50.45 122.97
N ARG A 32 -26.72 -50.38 124.31
CA ARG A 32 -25.47 -50.10 125.03
C ARG A 32 -24.47 -51.18 124.61
N LYS A 33 -23.29 -50.79 124.14
CA LYS A 33 -22.18 -51.73 124.02
C LYS A 33 -21.81 -52.15 125.43
N GLU A 34 -22.13 -53.39 125.76
CA GLU A 34 -21.72 -53.98 127.02
C GLU A 34 -20.19 -53.99 127.04
N ASN A 35 -19.62 -53.46 128.12
CA ASN A 35 -18.17 -53.44 128.22
C ASN A 35 -17.67 -54.86 128.43
N SER A 36 -16.42 -55.14 128.08
CA SER A 36 -15.82 -56.43 128.38
C SER A 36 -14.36 -56.27 128.69
N VAL A 37 -13.86 -57.04 129.65
CA VAL A 37 -12.42 -57.13 129.88
C VAL A 37 -11.83 -57.90 128.70
N THR A 38 -11.00 -57.24 127.91
CA THR A 38 -10.44 -57.77 126.66
C THR A 38 -9.09 -58.45 126.87
N SER A 39 -8.32 -57.99 127.86
CA SER A 39 -7.03 -58.54 128.24
C SER A 39 -6.67 -58.20 129.68
N LEU A 40 -5.72 -58.95 130.23
CA LEU A 40 -5.03 -58.63 131.47
C LEU A 40 -3.54 -58.80 131.17
N ASN A 41 -2.71 -57.87 131.61
CA ASN A 41 -1.26 -57.87 131.40
C ASN A 41 -0.57 -57.32 132.64
N TYR A 42 0.73 -57.57 132.80
CA TYR A 42 1.55 -56.81 133.76
C TYR A 42 2.89 -56.41 133.15
N SER A 43 3.47 -55.35 133.71
CA SER A 43 4.85 -54.93 133.50
C SER A 43 5.43 -54.48 134.83
N GLN A 44 6.75 -54.49 134.94
CA GLN A 44 7.46 -54.11 136.14
C GLN A 44 8.58 -53.13 135.80
N ASP A 45 8.66 -52.05 136.56
CA ASP A 45 9.82 -51.15 136.59
C ASP A 45 10.59 -51.30 137.92
N THR A 46 11.60 -50.47 138.14
CA THR A 46 12.47 -50.55 139.33
C THR A 46 11.81 -50.10 140.63
N ALA A 47 10.57 -49.59 140.60
CA ALA A 47 9.83 -49.10 141.77
C ALA A 47 8.40 -49.69 141.89
N ARG A 48 7.79 -50.09 140.78
CA ARG A 48 6.35 -50.37 140.66
C ARG A 48 6.02 -51.63 139.88
N THR A 49 4.91 -52.24 140.28
CA THR A 49 4.21 -53.27 139.51
C THR A 49 3.03 -52.62 138.82
N ARG A 50 2.98 -52.66 137.48
CA ARG A 50 1.84 -52.14 136.72
C ARG A 50 1.02 -53.31 136.18
N VAL A 51 -0.25 -53.38 136.54
CA VAL A 51 -1.23 -54.29 135.93
C VAL A 51 -2.09 -53.48 134.96
N GLU A 52 -2.10 -53.87 133.68
CA GLU A 52 -2.94 -53.25 132.66
C GLU A 52 -4.13 -54.16 132.35
N ILE A 53 -5.33 -53.64 132.59
CA ILE A 53 -6.62 -54.29 132.37
C ILE A 53 -7.19 -53.69 131.09
N GLY A 54 -7.12 -54.41 129.98
CA GLY A 54 -7.75 -53.97 128.73
C GLY A 54 -9.26 -54.09 128.82
N VAL A 55 -9.98 -53.07 128.37
CA VAL A 55 -11.45 -53.03 128.27
C VAL A 55 -11.89 -52.85 126.80
N LEU A 56 -13.19 -52.82 126.52
CA LEU A 56 -13.72 -52.71 125.15
C LEU A 56 -14.17 -51.29 124.77
N ASP A 57 -14.70 -50.56 125.74
CA ASP A 57 -15.11 -49.15 125.61
C ASP A 57 -14.90 -48.44 126.96
N ASP A 58 -15.21 -47.14 127.03
CA ASP A 58 -14.87 -46.27 128.16
C ASP A 58 -15.44 -46.81 129.50
N PRO A 59 -14.60 -47.20 130.47
CA PRO A 59 -15.07 -48.00 131.61
C PRO A 59 -15.66 -47.14 132.73
N THR A 60 -16.90 -47.43 133.12
CA THR A 60 -17.40 -47.01 134.44
C THR A 60 -16.99 -48.07 135.47
N PHE A 61 -16.08 -47.72 136.37
CA PHE A 61 -15.54 -48.65 137.36
C PHE A 61 -15.40 -48.02 138.76
N SER A 62 -15.24 -48.89 139.77
CA SER A 62 -14.83 -48.51 141.11
C SER A 62 -13.61 -49.33 141.53
N VAL A 63 -12.83 -48.81 142.48
CA VAL A 63 -11.64 -49.48 143.02
C VAL A 63 -11.67 -49.43 144.53
N TYR A 64 -11.44 -50.57 145.18
CA TYR A 64 -11.41 -50.68 146.63
C TYR A 64 -10.41 -51.76 147.08
N ALA A 65 -9.90 -51.60 148.31
CA ALA A 65 -9.04 -52.59 148.94
C ALA A 65 -9.85 -53.48 149.90
N LEU A 66 -9.55 -54.78 149.88
CA LEU A 66 -10.04 -55.75 150.87
C LEU A 66 -8.87 -56.23 151.71
N LYS A 67 -9.08 -56.40 153.01
CA LYS A 67 -8.10 -56.99 153.94
C LYS A 67 -8.43 -58.44 154.24
N ASN A 68 -7.44 -59.18 154.73
CA ASN A 68 -7.56 -60.58 155.17
C ASN A 68 -8.17 -61.54 154.11
N PRO A 69 -7.46 -61.88 153.02
CA PRO A 69 -6.13 -61.39 152.62
C PRO A 69 -6.19 -60.03 151.90
N GLU A 70 -5.07 -59.30 151.93
CA GLU A 70 -4.87 -58.01 151.27
C GLU A 70 -5.02 -58.15 149.74
N ARG A 71 -5.98 -57.42 149.17
CA ARG A 71 -6.34 -57.44 147.74
C ARG A 71 -6.77 -56.06 147.28
N VAL A 72 -6.41 -55.68 146.06
CA VAL A 72 -7.05 -54.58 145.33
C VAL A 72 -8.10 -55.17 144.40
N VAL A 73 -9.30 -54.62 144.41
CA VAL A 73 -10.41 -55.03 143.52
C VAL A 73 -10.80 -53.85 142.64
N VAL A 74 -10.86 -54.08 141.33
CA VAL A 74 -11.43 -53.18 140.33
C VAL A 74 -12.75 -53.79 139.87
N GLU A 75 -13.87 -53.13 140.13
CA GLU A 75 -15.20 -53.56 139.72
C GLU A 75 -15.72 -52.68 138.59
N ILE A 76 -15.88 -53.25 137.40
CA ILE A 76 -16.27 -52.60 136.16
C ILE A 76 -17.74 -52.89 135.89
N LEU A 77 -18.56 -51.85 135.75
CA LEU A 77 -20.01 -51.93 135.57
C LEU A 77 -20.41 -52.14 134.09
N ASP A 78 -21.66 -52.54 133.86
CA ASP A 78 -22.23 -52.90 132.55
C ASP A 78 -21.31 -53.86 131.75
N CYS A 79 -20.66 -54.79 132.45
CA CYS A 79 -19.56 -55.59 131.91
C CYS A 79 -19.90 -57.08 131.78
N GLU A 80 -19.68 -57.62 130.58
CA GLU A 80 -19.76 -59.05 130.25
C GLU A 80 -18.35 -59.62 130.02
N SER A 81 -18.04 -60.78 130.60
CA SER A 81 -16.75 -61.47 130.37
C SER A 81 -16.76 -62.25 129.05
N SER A 82 -16.84 -61.55 127.91
CA SER A 82 -16.98 -62.11 126.55
C SER A 82 -15.86 -63.09 126.14
N LYS A 83 -14.76 -63.15 126.89
CA LYS A 83 -13.71 -64.17 126.79
C LYS A 83 -13.30 -64.64 128.19
N LYS A 84 -12.86 -65.90 128.30
CA LYS A 84 -12.22 -66.41 129.53
C LYS A 84 -10.79 -65.88 129.62
N ILE A 85 -10.57 -64.88 130.46
CA ILE A 85 -9.22 -64.41 130.81
C ILE A 85 -8.58 -65.38 131.79
N ASN A 86 -7.33 -65.76 131.51
CA ASN A 86 -6.55 -66.61 132.42
C ASN A 86 -5.97 -65.77 133.58
N PRO A 87 -5.95 -66.30 134.81
CA PRO A 87 -5.14 -65.76 135.90
C PRO A 87 -3.69 -65.55 135.50
N ILE A 88 -3.09 -64.44 135.95
CA ILE A 88 -1.68 -64.12 135.77
C ILE A 88 -0.99 -64.22 137.11
N GLN A 89 0.00 -65.11 137.22
CA GLN A 89 0.94 -65.12 138.33
C GLN A 89 2.03 -64.07 138.06
N VAL A 90 2.19 -63.13 138.99
CA VAL A 90 3.16 -62.03 138.95
C VAL A 90 4.32 -62.35 139.90
N ARG A 91 4.02 -62.80 141.13
CA ARG A 91 4.96 -63.34 142.12
C ARG A 91 6.25 -62.56 142.32
N ASN A 92 6.14 -61.23 142.34
CA ASN A 92 7.29 -60.33 142.45
C ASN A 92 7.54 -59.83 143.88
N GLY A 93 6.95 -60.48 144.89
CA GLY A 93 7.09 -60.13 146.31
C GLY A 93 6.27 -58.90 146.72
N VAL A 94 5.27 -58.52 145.91
CA VAL A 94 4.30 -57.46 146.17
C VAL A 94 2.93 -57.87 145.64
N VAL A 95 2.87 -58.34 144.39
CA VAL A 95 1.68 -58.90 143.75
C VAL A 95 1.93 -60.38 143.47
N ASP A 96 1.11 -61.26 144.05
CA ASP A 96 1.15 -62.71 143.74
C ASP A 96 0.44 -62.97 142.41
N MET A 97 -0.84 -62.58 142.31
CA MET A 97 -1.71 -63.01 141.22
C MET A 97 -2.78 -61.96 140.87
N ALA A 98 -3.01 -61.76 139.57
CA ALA A 98 -4.11 -60.98 139.03
C ALA A 98 -5.15 -61.92 138.38
N THR A 99 -6.45 -61.71 138.66
CA THR A 99 -7.55 -62.57 138.22
C THR A 99 -8.76 -61.75 137.76
N VAL A 100 -9.63 -62.34 136.93
CA VAL A 100 -10.92 -61.74 136.54
C VAL A 100 -12.03 -62.71 136.91
N SER A 101 -13.13 -62.17 137.46
CA SER A 101 -14.35 -62.88 137.82
C SER A 101 -15.57 -62.05 137.40
N MET A 102 -16.72 -62.69 137.19
CA MET A 102 -17.95 -62.02 136.78
C MET A 102 -19.00 -62.15 137.89
N SER A 103 -19.72 -61.06 138.16
CA SER A 103 -20.88 -61.02 139.05
C SER A 103 -22.11 -60.66 138.23
N GLN A 104 -23.12 -61.53 138.25
CA GLN A 104 -24.36 -61.37 137.49
C GLN A 104 -25.56 -61.68 138.38
N SER A 105 -26.54 -60.79 138.35
CA SER A 105 -27.92 -60.96 138.80
C SER A 105 -28.82 -60.17 137.84
N ASP A 106 -30.13 -60.32 137.94
CA ASP A 106 -31.08 -59.90 136.89
C ASP A 106 -30.93 -58.43 136.46
N ASP A 107 -30.70 -57.52 137.42
CA ASP A 107 -30.50 -56.07 137.19
C ASP A 107 -29.03 -55.59 137.28
N TYR A 108 -28.05 -56.49 137.47
CA TYR A 108 -26.65 -56.10 137.71
C TYR A 108 -25.64 -57.05 137.08
N ARG A 109 -24.76 -56.51 136.22
CA ARG A 109 -23.63 -57.23 135.59
C ARG A 109 -22.34 -56.43 135.74
N ALA A 110 -21.35 -57.06 136.38
CA ALA A 110 -20.05 -56.44 136.61
C ALA A 110 -18.88 -57.44 136.51
N CYS A 111 -17.75 -56.97 135.99
CA CYS A 111 -16.50 -57.70 135.97
C CYS A 111 -15.62 -57.24 137.14
N ARG A 112 -15.22 -58.17 138.01
CA ARG A 112 -14.33 -57.92 139.15
C ARG A 112 -12.95 -58.45 138.84
N VAL A 113 -12.00 -57.55 138.60
CA VAL A 113 -10.57 -57.85 138.54
C VAL A 113 -10.02 -57.80 139.97
N ILE A 114 -9.42 -58.90 140.43
CA ILE A 114 -8.89 -59.03 141.80
C ILE A 114 -7.38 -59.24 141.71
N LEU A 115 -6.63 -58.35 142.34
CA LEU A 115 -5.18 -58.38 142.47
C LEU A 115 -4.83 -58.81 143.90
N GLY A 116 -4.27 -60.00 144.06
CA GLY A 116 -3.77 -60.52 145.35
C GLY A 116 -2.39 -59.96 145.66
N LEU A 117 -2.23 -59.43 146.88
CA LEU A 117 -0.98 -58.84 147.34
C LEU A 117 -0.26 -59.75 148.35
N ASP A 118 1.05 -59.90 148.21
CA ASP A 118 1.91 -60.59 149.18
C ASP A 118 2.04 -59.82 150.49
N LYS A 119 1.93 -58.48 150.43
CA LYS A 119 2.09 -57.54 151.54
C LYS A 119 1.26 -56.26 151.29
N PRO A 120 0.89 -55.50 152.35
CA PRO A 120 0.23 -54.20 152.16
C PRO A 120 1.08 -53.27 151.29
N ALA A 121 0.44 -52.65 150.29
CA ALA A 121 1.07 -51.75 149.32
C ALA A 121 0.14 -50.57 148.99
N THR A 122 0.72 -49.42 148.61
CA THR A 122 -0.05 -48.33 148.01
C THR A 122 -0.32 -48.61 146.54
N TYR A 123 -1.45 -48.11 146.04
CA TYR A 123 -1.83 -48.23 144.63
C TYR A 123 -2.35 -46.91 144.09
N ALA A 124 -2.09 -46.67 142.81
CA ALA A 124 -2.68 -45.61 142.00
C ALA A 124 -3.39 -46.26 140.79
N VAL A 125 -4.46 -45.65 140.31
CA VAL A 125 -5.21 -46.15 139.14
C VAL A 125 -5.41 -45.02 138.15
N ASP A 126 -4.89 -45.23 136.94
CA ASP A 126 -5.13 -44.40 135.78
C ASP A 126 -6.08 -45.15 134.82
N SER A 127 -6.81 -44.44 133.97
CA SER A 127 -7.66 -45.06 132.94
C SER A 127 -7.65 -44.27 131.63
N THR A 128 -7.61 -45.00 130.52
CA THR A 128 -7.95 -44.54 129.18
C THR A 128 -9.18 -45.28 128.70
N LYS A 129 -9.77 -44.82 127.58
CA LYS A 129 -10.98 -45.40 126.98
C LYS A 129 -10.89 -46.93 126.72
N ASP A 130 -9.69 -47.46 126.56
CA ASP A 130 -9.37 -48.84 126.18
C ASP A 130 -8.69 -49.66 127.29
N LYS A 131 -8.28 -49.05 128.42
CA LYS A 131 -7.68 -49.78 129.54
C LYS A 131 -7.71 -49.06 130.88
N ILE A 132 -7.76 -49.85 131.96
CA ILE A 132 -7.51 -49.40 133.34
C ILE A 132 -6.10 -49.87 133.73
N VAL A 133 -5.29 -48.98 134.31
CA VAL A 133 -3.89 -49.22 134.66
C VAL A 133 -3.72 -49.08 136.17
N VAL A 134 -3.55 -50.20 136.86
CA VAL A 134 -3.32 -50.24 138.32
C VAL A 134 -1.82 -50.32 138.57
N SER A 135 -1.25 -49.22 139.06
CA SER A 135 0.16 -49.15 139.49
C SER A 135 0.25 -49.40 140.99
N ILE A 136 0.97 -50.43 141.40
CA ILE A 136 1.17 -50.83 142.79
C ILE A 136 2.62 -50.53 143.18
N ASP A 137 2.81 -49.73 144.23
CA ASP A 137 4.13 -49.38 144.74
C ASP A 137 4.79 -50.56 145.47
N GLY A 138 6.07 -50.78 145.18
CA GLY A 138 6.86 -51.82 145.78
C GLY A 138 7.82 -52.41 144.77
N ALA A 139 9.10 -52.15 144.97
CA ALA A 139 10.15 -52.89 144.28
C ALA A 139 10.35 -54.26 144.93
N PRO A 140 10.72 -55.30 144.16
CA PRO A 140 11.53 -56.38 144.69
C PRO A 140 12.91 -55.82 145.06
N GLU A 141 13.52 -56.30 146.13
CA GLU A 141 14.89 -55.94 146.48
C GLU A 141 15.87 -56.60 145.51
N LEU A 142 16.15 -55.93 144.39
CA LEU A 142 17.13 -56.37 143.40
C LEU A 142 18.52 -56.45 144.06
N ASN A 143 19.15 -57.62 143.96
CA ASN A 143 20.36 -57.89 144.73
C ASN A 143 21.58 -57.17 144.12
N ARG A 144 22.54 -56.81 144.97
CA ARG A 144 23.63 -55.86 144.70
C ARG A 144 24.47 -56.19 143.46
N ASP A 145 24.64 -57.47 143.17
CA ASP A 145 25.46 -57.93 142.03
C ASP A 145 24.74 -57.74 140.67
N GLN A 146 23.41 -57.77 140.66
CA GLN A 146 22.62 -57.52 139.44
C GLN A 146 22.75 -56.06 138.98
N MET A 147 22.79 -55.13 139.95
CA MET A 147 23.04 -53.71 139.69
C MET A 147 24.43 -53.48 139.06
N ALA A 148 25.47 -54.14 139.58
CA ALA A 148 26.84 -53.95 139.11
C ALA A 148 27.02 -54.33 137.62
N ASN A 149 26.43 -55.45 137.21
CA ASN A 149 26.47 -55.92 135.82
C ASN A 149 25.70 -54.98 134.87
N ALA A 150 24.51 -54.51 135.27
CA ALA A 150 23.72 -53.57 134.48
C ALA A 150 24.46 -52.25 134.22
N TYR A 151 25.22 -51.72 135.20
CA TYR A 151 26.04 -50.53 135.01
C TYR A 151 27.18 -50.73 134.00
N ALA A 152 27.82 -51.91 133.98
CA ALA A 152 28.89 -52.20 133.04
C ALA A 152 28.37 -52.34 131.59
N GLU A 153 27.24 -53.01 131.40
CA GLU A 153 26.60 -53.19 130.09
C GLU A 153 26.04 -51.86 129.54
N MET A 154 25.52 -50.99 130.41
CA MET A 154 25.14 -49.61 130.07
C MET A 154 26.34 -48.75 129.64
N GLN A 155 27.52 -48.90 130.26
CA GLN A 155 28.72 -48.18 129.82
C GLN A 155 29.19 -48.64 128.43
N LYS A 156 29.28 -49.96 128.20
CA LYS A 156 29.68 -50.52 126.90
C LYS A 156 28.76 -50.08 125.76
N SER A 157 27.45 -50.19 125.96
CA SER A 157 26.44 -49.77 124.96
C SER A 157 26.45 -48.27 124.71
N ARG A 158 26.76 -47.44 125.73
CA ARG A 158 26.95 -45.99 125.56
C ARG A 158 28.15 -45.67 124.66
N ASP A 159 29.29 -46.32 124.86
CA ASP A 159 30.50 -46.06 124.06
C ASP A 159 30.34 -46.56 122.62
N GLU A 160 29.68 -47.71 122.42
CA GLU A 160 29.30 -48.21 121.10
C GLU A 160 28.34 -47.24 120.38
N ALA A 161 27.35 -46.67 121.09
CA ALA A 161 26.45 -45.66 120.53
C ALA A 161 27.17 -44.34 120.18
N ILE A 162 28.14 -43.90 120.99
CA ILE A 162 28.98 -42.73 120.69
C ILE A 162 29.85 -42.96 119.45
N ALA A 163 30.43 -44.17 119.29
CA ALA A 163 31.19 -44.53 118.11
C ALA A 163 30.31 -44.55 116.84
N GLN A 164 29.12 -45.14 116.91
CA GLN A 164 28.15 -45.11 115.81
C GLN A 164 27.75 -43.68 115.43
N ALA A 165 27.38 -42.85 116.40
CA ALA A 165 26.99 -41.46 116.18
C ALA A 165 28.10 -40.63 115.51
N ARG A 166 29.37 -40.80 115.92
CA ARG A 166 30.52 -40.16 115.25
C ARG A 166 30.64 -40.57 113.78
N SER A 167 30.48 -41.87 113.48
CA SER A 167 30.54 -42.38 112.11
C SER A 167 29.40 -41.90 111.21
N ILE A 168 28.23 -41.59 111.78
CA ILE A 168 27.10 -40.99 111.06
C ILE A 168 27.43 -39.53 110.73
N VAL A 169 27.84 -38.73 111.72
CA VAL A 169 28.20 -37.31 111.53
C VAL A 169 29.34 -37.15 110.52
N GLU A 170 30.34 -38.03 110.51
CA GLU A 170 31.43 -37.99 109.52
C GLU A 170 30.93 -38.27 108.10
N ARG A 171 30.03 -39.26 107.91
CA ARG A 171 29.40 -39.55 106.62
C ARG A 171 28.50 -38.41 106.15
N GLU A 172 27.73 -37.79 107.05
CA GLU A 172 26.90 -36.63 106.75
C GLU A 172 27.74 -35.41 106.33
N GLN A 173 28.86 -35.15 107.01
CA GLN A 173 29.80 -34.09 106.61
C GLN A 173 30.46 -34.38 105.26
N ALA A 174 30.83 -35.64 104.97
CA ALA A 174 31.36 -36.03 103.67
C ALA A 174 30.32 -35.86 102.54
N ALA A 175 29.09 -36.35 102.76
CA ALA A 175 27.98 -36.21 101.83
C ALA A 175 27.60 -34.74 101.60
N SER A 176 27.60 -33.91 102.65
CA SER A 176 27.34 -32.47 102.54
C SER A 176 28.42 -31.76 101.72
N LYS A 177 29.71 -32.09 101.90
CA LYS A 177 30.81 -31.53 101.11
C LYS A 177 30.71 -31.94 99.63
N GLN A 178 30.39 -33.21 99.37
CA GLN A 178 30.17 -33.71 98.01
C GLN A 178 28.99 -32.98 97.33
N ALA A 179 27.84 -32.87 98.02
CA ALA A 179 26.67 -32.16 97.51
C ALA A 179 26.93 -30.66 97.26
N GLN A 180 27.79 -30.01 98.05
CA GLN A 180 28.24 -28.64 97.80
C GLN A 180 29.09 -28.54 96.52
N ALA A 181 30.06 -29.44 96.33
CA ALA A 181 30.90 -29.48 95.13
C ALA A 181 30.09 -29.78 93.85
N ASP A 182 29.14 -30.73 93.92
CA ASP A 182 28.25 -31.03 92.79
C ASP A 182 27.29 -29.87 92.48
N ALA A 183 26.80 -29.16 93.50
CA ALA A 183 25.97 -27.96 93.31
C ALA A 183 26.75 -26.77 92.74
N GLU A 184 28.03 -26.61 93.10
CA GLU A 184 28.91 -25.58 92.51
C GLU A 184 29.21 -25.90 91.04
N LYS A 185 29.56 -27.16 90.74
CA LYS A 185 29.73 -27.64 89.36
C LYS A 185 28.47 -27.45 88.52
N ALA A 186 27.29 -27.79 89.06
CA ALA A 186 26.02 -27.60 88.37
C ALA A 186 25.71 -26.12 88.07
N LYS A 187 26.04 -25.19 88.97
CA LYS A 187 25.96 -23.74 88.71
C LYS A 187 26.89 -23.31 87.58
N LEU A 188 28.15 -23.75 87.62
CA LEU A 188 29.15 -23.41 86.61
C LEU A 188 28.77 -23.93 85.22
N ASP A 189 28.20 -25.14 85.13
CA ASP A 189 27.76 -25.71 83.84
C ASP A 189 26.44 -25.08 83.35
N ALA A 190 25.54 -24.64 84.24
CA ALA A 190 24.38 -23.83 83.90
C ALA A 190 24.76 -22.42 83.40
N GLU A 191 25.77 -21.78 84.00
CA GLU A 191 26.30 -20.49 83.54
C GLU A 191 26.90 -20.59 82.13
N LYS A 192 27.68 -21.65 81.85
CA LYS A 192 28.18 -21.96 80.49
C LYS A 192 27.04 -22.21 79.50
N ALA A 193 25.92 -22.80 79.93
CA ALA A 193 24.76 -22.98 79.05
C ALA A 193 24.12 -21.62 78.70
N LEU A 194 23.89 -20.75 79.69
CA LEU A 194 23.34 -19.41 79.47
C LEU A 194 24.26 -18.52 78.62
N ASP A 195 25.59 -18.63 78.75
CA ASP A 195 26.55 -17.94 77.88
C ASP A 195 26.48 -18.43 76.42
N ARG A 196 26.32 -19.75 76.20
CA ARG A 196 26.10 -20.32 74.85
C ARG A 196 24.77 -19.85 74.25
N GLU A 197 23.69 -19.81 75.03
CA GLU A 197 22.39 -19.30 74.57
C GLU A 197 22.46 -17.81 74.22
N ARG A 198 23.12 -16.97 75.05
CA ARG A 198 23.35 -15.55 74.75
C ARG A 198 24.14 -15.36 73.46
N LYS A 199 25.19 -16.14 73.24
CA LYS A 199 25.99 -16.11 72.00
C LYS A 199 25.19 -16.56 70.78
N SER A 200 24.36 -17.59 70.92
CA SER A 200 23.42 -18.02 69.87
C SER A 200 22.39 -16.93 69.53
N HIS A 201 21.77 -16.31 70.54
CA HIS A 201 20.83 -15.21 70.34
C HIS A 201 21.47 -14.00 69.64
N ALA A 202 22.68 -13.60 70.06
CA ALA A 202 23.42 -12.52 69.41
C ALA A 202 23.76 -12.84 67.95
N GLN A 203 24.12 -14.10 67.63
CA GLN A 203 24.33 -14.52 66.23
C GLN A 203 23.04 -14.50 65.42
N LEU A 204 21.91 -14.93 65.98
CA LEU A 204 20.60 -14.86 65.34
C LEU A 204 20.14 -13.41 65.09
N GLU A 205 20.41 -12.50 66.03
CA GLU A 205 20.10 -11.08 65.90
C GLU A 205 20.94 -10.41 64.80
N ILE A 206 22.24 -10.71 64.72
CA ILE A 206 23.12 -10.27 63.63
C ILE A 206 22.65 -10.84 62.28
N ALA A 207 22.28 -12.13 62.22
CA ALA A 207 21.77 -12.75 61.01
C ALA A 207 20.43 -12.11 60.57
N TYR A 208 19.55 -11.80 61.51
CA TYR A 208 18.29 -11.11 61.23
C TYR A 208 18.52 -9.69 60.69
N ALA A 209 19.45 -8.94 61.27
CA ALA A 209 19.85 -7.61 60.77
C ALA A 209 20.41 -7.69 59.33
N GLN A 210 21.26 -8.68 59.03
CA GLN A 210 21.75 -8.91 57.66
C GLN A 210 20.64 -9.29 56.66
N VAL A 211 19.61 -10.02 57.09
CA VAL A 211 18.44 -10.32 56.25
C VAL A 211 17.61 -9.06 55.99
N GLN A 212 17.38 -8.23 57.00
CA GLN A 212 16.69 -6.94 56.83
C GLN A 212 17.46 -5.98 55.91
N GLU A 213 18.79 -5.92 56.03
CA GLU A 213 19.62 -5.11 55.13
C GLU A 213 19.55 -5.63 53.68
N LYS A 214 19.59 -6.95 53.46
CA LYS A 214 19.42 -7.55 52.13
C LYS A 214 18.04 -7.26 51.54
N LEU A 215 16.97 -7.32 52.33
CA LEU A 215 15.62 -6.96 51.89
C LEU A 215 15.54 -5.48 51.49
N ALA A 216 16.07 -4.57 52.31
CA ALA A 216 16.11 -3.15 51.99
C ALA A 216 16.92 -2.85 50.70
N ARG A 217 18.05 -3.55 50.49
CA ARG A 217 18.82 -3.46 49.24
C ARG A 217 18.01 -3.97 48.02
N ILE A 218 17.29 -5.09 48.16
CA ILE A 218 16.43 -5.64 47.10
C ILE A 218 15.25 -4.71 46.77
N GLU A 219 14.61 -4.11 47.78
CA GLU A 219 13.54 -3.14 47.57
C GLU A 219 14.05 -1.85 46.91
N SER A 220 15.20 -1.33 47.34
CA SER A 220 15.85 -0.17 46.72
C SER A 220 16.26 -0.45 45.28
N GLN A 221 16.77 -1.65 44.98
CA GLN A 221 17.14 -2.03 43.62
C GLN A 221 15.89 -2.15 42.74
N ARG A 222 14.84 -2.85 43.20
CA ARG A 222 13.57 -2.95 42.48
C ARG A 222 12.92 -1.58 42.20
N GLN A 223 13.10 -0.59 43.08
CA GLN A 223 12.65 0.78 42.83
C GLN A 223 13.47 1.48 41.74
N ALA A 224 14.79 1.26 41.69
CA ALA A 224 15.64 1.74 40.61
C ALA A 224 15.28 1.07 39.27
N ASP A 225 15.13 -0.26 39.25
CA ASP A 225 14.72 -1.04 38.08
C ASP A 225 13.36 -0.57 37.53
N LEU A 226 12.40 -0.27 38.42
CA LEU A 226 11.09 0.31 38.05
C LEU A 226 11.22 1.72 37.47
N ALA A 227 12.09 2.57 38.02
CA ALA A 227 12.33 3.91 37.49
C ALA A 227 13.04 3.87 36.11
N GLU A 228 13.93 2.90 35.88
CA GLU A 228 14.56 2.67 34.58
C GLU A 228 13.57 2.10 33.56
N ALA A 229 12.72 1.15 33.96
CA ALA A 229 11.63 0.64 33.13
C ALA A 229 10.61 1.73 32.75
N GLN A 230 10.31 2.67 33.66
CA GLN A 230 9.46 3.83 33.36
C GLN A 230 10.14 4.81 32.41
N ARG A 231 11.44 5.10 32.58
CA ARG A 231 12.22 5.95 31.67
C ARG A 231 12.31 5.35 30.27
N THR A 232 12.68 4.08 30.15
CA THR A 232 12.76 3.39 28.86
C THR A 232 11.39 3.25 28.20
N GLY A 233 10.32 2.98 28.96
CA GLY A 233 8.95 2.99 28.45
C GLY A 233 8.52 4.36 27.91
N ALA A 234 8.86 5.45 28.59
CA ALA A 234 8.61 6.82 28.12
C ALA A 234 9.43 7.16 26.86
N ASP A 235 10.70 6.75 26.82
CA ASP A 235 11.59 6.98 25.68
C ASP A 235 11.15 6.20 24.42
N ILE A 236 10.64 4.98 24.61
CA ILE A 236 10.00 4.18 23.56
C ILE A 236 8.70 4.82 23.09
N SER A 237 7.84 5.32 23.99
CA SER A 237 6.59 5.97 23.59
C SER A 237 6.83 7.29 22.84
N ALA A 238 7.83 8.07 23.24
CA ALA A 238 8.25 9.28 22.53
C ALA A 238 8.78 8.96 21.12
N LYS A 239 9.58 7.90 20.96
CA LYS A 239 10.06 7.43 19.64
C LYS A 239 8.92 6.90 18.76
N LEU A 240 7.93 6.22 19.35
CA LEU A 240 6.75 5.75 18.64
C LEU A 240 5.88 6.92 18.15
N GLU A 241 5.64 7.93 18.98
CA GLU A 241 4.89 9.14 18.60
C GLU A 241 5.64 9.97 17.55
N ALA A 242 6.97 10.06 17.63
CA ALA A 242 7.78 10.69 16.58
C ALA A 242 7.67 9.94 15.24
N SER A 243 7.78 8.61 15.27
CA SER A 243 7.65 7.74 14.08
C SER A 243 6.26 7.82 13.45
N LYS A 244 5.18 7.87 14.26
CA LYS A 244 3.82 8.13 13.76
C LYS A 244 3.73 9.46 13.02
N ARG A 245 4.23 10.56 13.59
CA ARG A 245 4.18 11.88 12.96
C ARG A 245 4.99 11.94 11.66
N GLU A 246 6.10 11.20 11.60
CA GLU A 246 6.89 11.06 10.39
C GLU A 246 6.15 10.24 9.32
N GLN A 247 5.43 9.19 9.72
CA GLN A 247 4.57 8.39 8.83
C GLN A 247 3.33 9.16 8.34
N GLU A 248 2.65 9.91 9.23
CA GLU A 248 1.54 10.82 8.90
C GLU A 248 2.00 11.92 7.94
N LYS A 249 3.18 12.50 8.17
CA LYS A 249 3.80 13.45 7.24
C LYS A 249 4.11 12.78 5.89
N ALA A 250 4.69 11.58 5.87
CA ALA A 250 4.96 10.86 4.63
C ALA A 250 3.68 10.50 3.85
N GLN A 251 2.57 10.23 4.55
CA GLN A 251 1.25 10.07 3.93
C GLN A 251 0.72 11.40 3.37
N SER A 252 0.80 12.49 4.13
CA SER A 252 0.45 13.84 3.68
C SER A 252 1.25 14.28 2.44
N ASP A 253 2.57 14.05 2.45
CA ASP A 253 3.47 14.36 1.35
C ASP A 253 3.15 13.45 0.13
N SER A 254 2.81 12.17 0.35
CA SER A 254 2.34 11.26 -0.71
C SER A 254 1.02 11.70 -1.34
N ASP A 255 0.04 12.12 -0.54
CA ASP A 255 -1.26 12.60 -1.03
C ASP A 255 -1.17 13.98 -1.68
N ALA A 256 -0.27 14.85 -1.20
CA ALA A 256 0.08 16.09 -1.89
C ALA A 256 0.73 15.80 -3.26
N LEU A 257 1.61 14.80 -3.35
CA LEU A 257 2.27 14.41 -4.59
C LEU A 257 1.31 13.70 -5.57
N LYS A 258 0.32 12.94 -5.09
CA LYS A 258 -0.83 12.47 -5.89
C LYS A 258 -1.61 13.67 -6.45
N ARG A 259 -2.09 14.58 -5.59
CA ARG A 259 -2.83 15.78 -6.03
C ARG A 259 -2.04 16.64 -7.02
N ALA A 260 -0.72 16.76 -6.84
CA ALA A 260 0.15 17.47 -7.77
C ALA A 260 0.28 16.73 -9.12
N LYS A 261 0.37 15.40 -9.12
CA LYS A 261 0.33 14.57 -10.33
C LYS A 261 -1.02 14.68 -11.03
N ASP A 262 -2.13 14.63 -10.29
CA ASP A 262 -3.48 14.70 -10.84
C ASP A 262 -3.74 16.09 -11.44
N GLN A 263 -3.34 17.18 -10.74
CA GLN A 263 -3.34 18.53 -11.32
C GLN A 263 -2.41 18.68 -12.54
N ALA A 264 -1.29 17.95 -12.58
CA ALA A 264 -0.42 17.92 -13.76
C ALA A 264 -1.07 17.14 -14.92
N LEU A 265 -1.85 16.10 -14.63
CA LEU A 265 -2.65 15.36 -15.61
C LEU A 265 -3.79 16.23 -16.15
N ASP A 266 -4.53 16.93 -15.29
CA ASP A 266 -5.58 17.88 -15.69
C ASP A 266 -5.00 19.03 -16.53
N ARG A 267 -3.81 19.52 -16.19
CA ARG A 267 -3.06 20.51 -17.00
C ARG A 267 -2.60 19.93 -18.33
N ALA A 268 -2.15 18.67 -18.36
CA ALA A 268 -1.78 18.00 -19.61
C ALA A 268 -3.01 17.78 -20.51
N GLN A 269 -4.12 17.28 -19.97
CA GLN A 269 -5.37 17.06 -20.70
C GLN A 269 -6.02 18.37 -21.14
N SER A 270 -5.94 19.44 -20.34
CA SER A 270 -6.45 20.76 -20.75
C SER A 270 -5.51 21.47 -21.73
N ALA A 271 -4.19 21.23 -21.68
CA ALA A 271 -3.25 21.65 -22.72
C ALA A 271 -3.44 20.84 -24.02
N GLU A 272 -3.73 19.55 -23.93
CA GLU A 272 -4.06 18.68 -25.06
C GLU A 272 -5.43 19.05 -25.66
N ALA A 273 -6.41 19.41 -24.85
CA ALA A 273 -7.67 19.98 -25.32
C ALA A 273 -7.50 21.40 -25.89
N GLN A 274 -6.54 22.19 -25.40
CA GLN A 274 -6.16 23.46 -26.02
C GLN A 274 -5.42 23.25 -27.34
N LEU A 275 -4.57 22.22 -27.47
CA LEU A 275 -3.94 21.81 -28.72
C LEU A 275 -4.96 21.22 -29.69
N ALA A 276 -5.94 20.45 -29.23
CA ALA A 276 -7.05 19.98 -30.04
C ALA A 276 -7.89 21.16 -30.54
N ARG A 277 -8.22 22.13 -29.68
CA ARG A 277 -8.89 23.38 -30.08
C ARG A 277 -8.02 24.31 -30.93
N ALA A 278 -6.69 24.26 -30.78
CA ALA A 278 -5.75 25.01 -31.61
C ALA A 278 -5.65 24.38 -32.99
N ASN A 279 -5.58 23.05 -33.08
CA ASN A 279 -5.60 22.27 -34.32
C ASN A 279 -6.98 22.28 -34.99
N GLU A 280 -8.07 22.36 -34.22
CA GLU A 280 -9.42 22.61 -34.73
C GLU A 280 -9.54 24.05 -35.24
N LYS A 281 -8.97 25.04 -34.54
CA LYS A 281 -8.79 26.40 -35.08
C LYS A 281 -7.85 26.45 -36.28
N LEU A 282 -6.85 25.56 -36.37
CA LEU A 282 -5.93 25.47 -37.50
C LEU A 282 -6.61 24.79 -38.69
N ALA A 283 -7.48 23.81 -38.45
CA ALA A 283 -8.38 23.23 -39.44
C ALA A 283 -9.50 24.19 -39.86
N GLN A 284 -10.00 25.03 -38.95
CA GLN A 284 -10.91 26.14 -39.26
C GLN A 284 -10.17 27.28 -39.98
N LEU A 285 -8.89 27.51 -39.72
CA LEU A 285 -8.05 28.44 -40.47
C LEU A 285 -7.69 27.87 -41.85
N GLU A 286 -7.40 26.57 -41.98
CA GLU A 286 -7.26 25.89 -43.26
C GLU A 286 -8.60 25.85 -44.02
N GLN A 287 -9.74 25.70 -43.32
CA GLN A 287 -11.04 25.82 -43.95
C GLN A 287 -11.32 27.26 -44.36
N LEU A 288 -10.95 28.25 -43.54
CA LEU A 288 -10.97 29.67 -43.89
C LEU A 288 -9.88 30.05 -44.90
N GLU A 289 -8.85 29.24 -45.16
CA GLU A 289 -7.86 29.42 -46.24
C GLU A 289 -8.28 28.67 -47.51
N ARG A 290 -9.11 27.63 -47.37
CA ARG A 290 -9.86 27.03 -48.49
C ARG A 290 -11.08 27.89 -48.84
N GLU A 291 -11.65 28.65 -47.91
CA GLU A 291 -12.75 29.60 -48.13
C GLU A 291 -12.24 30.99 -48.47
N LEU A 292 -11.12 31.47 -47.93
CA LEU A 292 -10.35 32.60 -48.43
C LEU A 292 -9.70 32.23 -49.76
N GLY A 293 -9.29 30.99 -49.99
CA GLY A 293 -8.79 30.50 -51.27
C GLY A 293 -9.90 30.40 -52.32
N LYS A 294 -11.10 29.94 -51.94
CA LYS A 294 -12.31 30.08 -52.78
C LYS A 294 -12.70 31.54 -52.95
N SER A 295 -12.58 32.40 -51.94
CA SER A 295 -12.92 33.83 -51.98
C SER A 295 -11.87 34.65 -52.73
N GLN A 296 -10.62 34.21 -52.80
CA GLN A 296 -9.54 34.77 -53.60
C GLN A 296 -9.58 34.22 -55.01
N ALA A 297 -9.96 32.96 -55.23
CA ALA A 297 -10.33 32.46 -56.55
C ALA A 297 -11.61 33.15 -57.06
N MET A 298 -12.56 33.48 -56.18
CA MET A 298 -13.78 34.22 -56.51
C MET A 298 -13.51 35.72 -56.66
N ALA A 299 -12.57 36.30 -55.90
CA ALA A 299 -12.12 37.68 -56.05
C ALA A 299 -11.20 37.84 -57.27
N GLN A 300 -10.38 36.84 -57.62
CA GLN A 300 -9.62 36.81 -58.87
C GLN A 300 -10.53 36.50 -60.06
N ASN A 301 -11.58 35.69 -59.91
CA ASN A 301 -12.64 35.58 -60.92
C ASN A 301 -13.47 36.87 -61.01
N LEU A 302 -13.70 37.60 -59.91
CA LEU A 302 -14.38 38.90 -59.93
C LEU A 302 -13.49 40.01 -60.49
N ASP A 303 -12.17 40.00 -60.23
CA ASP A 303 -11.23 40.94 -60.83
C ASP A 303 -10.94 40.58 -62.28
N ALA A 304 -10.96 39.29 -62.65
CA ALA A 304 -10.94 38.85 -64.05
C ALA A 304 -12.24 39.24 -64.74
N GLN A 305 -13.42 38.96 -64.17
CA GLN A 305 -14.72 39.38 -64.70
C GLN A 305 -14.90 40.89 -64.72
N LYS A 306 -14.31 41.64 -63.78
CA LYS A 306 -14.34 43.10 -63.74
C LYS A 306 -13.39 43.69 -64.77
N ARG A 307 -12.18 43.15 -64.93
CA ARG A 307 -11.27 43.56 -66.02
C ARG A 307 -11.81 43.14 -67.39
N ASP A 308 -12.52 42.01 -67.48
CA ASP A 308 -13.27 41.63 -68.67
C ASP A 308 -14.52 42.49 -68.87
N ALA A 309 -15.20 42.96 -67.82
CA ALA A 309 -16.33 43.88 -67.93
C ALA A 309 -15.87 45.30 -68.29
N GLU A 310 -14.73 45.76 -67.79
CA GLU A 310 -14.09 47.02 -68.14
C GLU A 310 -13.54 46.95 -69.58
N ARG A 311 -12.94 45.83 -69.99
CA ARG A 311 -12.57 45.57 -71.40
C ARG A 311 -13.80 45.44 -72.30
N ARG A 312 -14.90 44.83 -71.84
CA ARG A 312 -16.16 44.75 -72.59
C ARG A 312 -16.91 46.08 -72.59
N ALA A 313 -16.70 46.96 -71.61
CA ALA A 313 -17.23 48.33 -71.61
C ALA A 313 -16.44 49.21 -72.57
N GLN A 314 -15.10 49.15 -72.54
CA GLN A 314 -14.25 49.86 -73.50
C GLN A 314 -14.37 49.30 -74.93
N ALA A 315 -14.55 47.98 -75.07
CA ALA A 315 -14.93 47.37 -76.33
C ALA A 315 -16.34 47.77 -76.74
N ALA A 316 -17.31 47.86 -75.83
CA ALA A 316 -18.67 48.33 -76.15
C ALA A 316 -18.72 49.82 -76.52
N GLU A 317 -17.91 50.69 -75.91
CA GLU A 317 -17.74 52.09 -76.34
C GLU A 317 -17.06 52.15 -77.72
N SER A 318 -15.98 51.40 -77.93
CA SER A 318 -15.34 51.26 -79.24
C SER A 318 -16.26 50.66 -80.29
N GLU A 319 -17.13 49.73 -79.93
CA GLU A 319 -18.17 49.14 -80.79
C GLU A 319 -19.36 50.09 -80.97
N LEU A 320 -19.64 51.01 -80.04
CA LEU A 320 -20.63 52.07 -80.20
C LEU A 320 -20.12 53.14 -81.16
N ASP A 321 -18.86 53.56 -81.06
CA ASP A 321 -18.24 54.49 -82.00
C ASP A 321 -18.03 53.84 -83.38
N GLN A 322 -17.62 52.58 -83.43
CA GLN A 322 -17.56 51.82 -84.68
C GLN A 322 -18.96 51.52 -85.24
N ALA A 323 -19.98 51.30 -84.41
CA ALA A 323 -21.36 51.15 -84.87
C ALA A 323 -21.95 52.49 -85.33
N ASN A 324 -21.64 53.61 -84.69
CA ASN A 324 -22.05 54.95 -85.12
C ASN A 324 -21.37 55.32 -86.45
N ALA A 325 -20.08 54.99 -86.61
CA ALA A 325 -19.36 55.12 -87.88
C ALA A 325 -19.92 54.17 -88.95
N ALA A 326 -20.26 52.93 -88.59
CA ALA A 326 -20.88 51.96 -89.49
C ALA A 326 -22.33 52.31 -89.82
N ILE A 327 -23.07 53.00 -88.94
CA ILE A 327 -24.40 53.55 -89.18
C ILE A 327 -24.30 54.78 -90.07
N ALA A 328 -23.29 55.64 -89.91
CA ALA A 328 -23.02 56.73 -90.84
C ALA A 328 -22.69 56.18 -92.25
N GLN A 329 -21.78 55.20 -92.34
CA GLN A 329 -21.45 54.52 -93.60
C GLN A 329 -22.63 53.71 -94.16
N ALA A 330 -23.45 53.08 -93.31
CA ALA A 330 -24.65 52.36 -93.75
C ALA A 330 -25.74 53.32 -94.21
N ASN A 331 -25.91 54.49 -93.59
CA ASN A 331 -26.84 55.53 -94.04
C ASN A 331 -26.35 56.17 -95.35
N GLU A 332 -25.04 56.38 -95.54
CA GLU A 332 -24.46 56.77 -96.83
C GLU A 332 -24.69 55.68 -97.89
N LYS A 333 -24.53 54.40 -97.51
CA LYS A 333 -24.77 53.25 -98.39
C LYS A 333 -26.25 53.00 -98.66
N ILE A 334 -27.15 53.34 -97.75
CA ILE A 334 -28.61 53.33 -97.92
C ILE A 334 -29.00 54.49 -98.84
N ALA A 335 -28.52 55.71 -98.62
CA ALA A 335 -28.77 56.83 -99.53
C ALA A 335 -28.26 56.54 -100.96
N ARG A 336 -27.11 55.87 -101.10
CA ARG A 336 -26.63 55.35 -102.39
C ARG A 336 -27.53 54.24 -102.94
N LEU A 337 -27.92 53.26 -102.14
CA LEU A 337 -28.83 52.18 -102.56
C LEU A 337 -30.27 52.64 -102.82
N GLU A 338 -30.72 53.75 -102.25
CA GLU A 338 -32.00 54.39 -102.52
C GLU A 338 -31.93 55.23 -103.80
N SER A 339 -30.82 55.95 -104.03
CA SER A 339 -30.51 56.56 -105.33
C SER A 339 -30.42 55.50 -106.44
N ASP A 340 -29.71 54.40 -106.20
CA ASP A 340 -29.59 53.28 -107.13
C ASP A 340 -30.93 52.53 -107.27
N SER A 341 -31.76 52.46 -106.22
CA SER A 341 -33.11 51.87 -106.31
C SER A 341 -34.08 52.79 -107.05
N GLN A 342 -33.99 54.12 -106.91
CA GLN A 342 -34.74 55.05 -107.74
C GLN A 342 -34.28 54.95 -109.20
N SER A 343 -32.98 54.99 -109.46
CA SER A 343 -32.40 54.81 -110.80
C SER A 343 -32.81 53.46 -111.42
N ALA A 344 -32.78 52.37 -110.66
CA ALA A 344 -33.20 51.05 -111.10
C ALA A 344 -34.73 50.93 -111.26
N ARG A 345 -35.55 51.61 -110.45
CA ARG A 345 -37.01 51.69 -110.64
C ARG A 345 -37.37 52.52 -111.87
N GLN A 346 -36.60 53.56 -112.17
CA GLN A 346 -36.76 54.39 -113.36
C GLN A 346 -36.35 53.58 -114.61
N SER A 347 -35.18 52.95 -114.57
CA SER A 347 -34.71 52.00 -115.60
C SER A 347 -35.66 50.82 -115.81
N ALA A 348 -36.29 50.29 -114.74
CA ALA A 348 -37.28 49.22 -114.82
C ALA A 348 -38.66 49.71 -115.30
N SER A 349 -39.04 50.95 -115.01
CA SER A 349 -40.20 51.62 -115.61
C SER A 349 -39.99 51.79 -117.11
N ASP A 350 -38.84 52.31 -117.52
CA ASP A 350 -38.51 52.58 -118.91
C ASP A 350 -38.35 51.28 -119.71
N ALA A 351 -37.71 50.26 -119.12
CA ALA A 351 -37.67 48.91 -119.67
C ALA A 351 -39.07 48.26 -119.71
N SER A 352 -39.97 48.52 -118.74
CA SER A 352 -41.34 48.01 -118.79
C SER A 352 -42.18 48.70 -119.87
N ASN A 353 -41.95 50.00 -120.11
CA ASN A 353 -42.58 50.74 -121.20
C ASN A 353 -42.07 50.25 -122.56
N GLN A 354 -40.76 50.08 -122.73
CA GLN A 354 -40.18 49.43 -123.92
C GLN A 354 -40.69 47.99 -124.11
N TYR A 355 -40.85 47.22 -123.02
CA TYR A 355 -41.40 45.86 -123.10
C TYR A 355 -42.89 45.87 -123.51
N ARG A 356 -43.69 46.84 -123.06
CA ARG A 356 -45.08 47.03 -123.52
C ARG A 356 -45.13 47.42 -125.00
N GLU A 357 -44.21 48.28 -125.45
CA GLU A 357 -44.10 48.67 -126.86
C GLU A 357 -43.70 47.48 -127.74
N VAL A 358 -42.71 46.69 -127.33
CA VAL A 358 -42.31 45.43 -128.00
C VAL A 358 -43.42 44.37 -127.95
N VAL A 359 -44.19 44.27 -126.87
CA VAL A 359 -45.36 43.36 -126.79
C VAL A 359 -46.50 43.84 -127.71
N ALA A 360 -46.74 45.14 -127.83
CA ALA A 360 -47.72 45.68 -128.78
C ALA A 360 -47.29 45.43 -130.24
N GLN A 361 -46.03 45.68 -130.57
CA GLN A 361 -45.46 45.39 -131.89
C GLN A 361 -45.51 43.89 -132.21
N ASN A 362 -45.22 43.01 -131.24
CA ASN A 362 -45.34 41.56 -131.42
C ASN A 362 -46.80 41.09 -131.53
N ALA A 363 -47.75 41.72 -130.85
CA ALA A 363 -49.18 41.42 -131.03
C ALA A 363 -49.65 41.78 -132.45
N GLU A 364 -49.20 42.92 -132.99
CA GLU A 364 -49.48 43.31 -134.38
C GLU A 364 -48.78 42.37 -135.40
N LEU A 365 -47.59 41.87 -135.06
CA LEU A 365 -46.88 40.86 -135.85
C LEU A 365 -47.62 39.51 -135.87
N MET A 366 -48.09 39.05 -134.70
CA MET A 366 -48.85 37.80 -134.56
C MET A 366 -50.20 37.88 -135.28
N ALA A 367 -50.90 39.02 -135.24
CA ALA A 367 -52.12 39.23 -136.01
C ALA A 367 -51.90 39.18 -137.54
N LYS A 368 -50.71 39.58 -138.03
CA LYS A 368 -50.30 39.37 -139.43
C LYS A 368 -50.00 37.89 -139.72
N ILE A 369 -49.33 37.19 -138.81
CA ILE A 369 -48.97 35.76 -138.93
C ILE A 369 -50.23 34.87 -138.94
N GLU A 370 -51.21 35.08 -138.07
CA GLU A 370 -52.46 34.33 -138.10
C GLU A 370 -53.24 34.54 -139.41
N LYS A 371 -53.24 35.77 -139.93
CA LYS A 371 -53.87 36.10 -141.22
C LYS A 371 -53.19 35.37 -142.39
N GLN A 372 -51.86 35.26 -142.39
CA GLN A 372 -51.12 34.50 -143.41
C GLN A 372 -51.27 32.98 -143.24
N ASN A 373 -51.35 32.48 -142.00
CA ASN A 373 -51.58 31.06 -141.73
C ASN A 373 -52.98 30.59 -142.19
N ALA A 374 -53.99 31.47 -142.16
CA ALA A 374 -55.31 31.20 -142.73
C ALA A 374 -55.29 31.04 -144.27
N GLU A 375 -54.37 31.71 -144.97
CA GLU A 375 -54.18 31.52 -146.42
C GLU A 375 -53.33 30.28 -146.72
N MET A 376 -52.30 29.98 -145.92
CA MET A 376 -51.50 28.75 -146.01
C MET A 376 -52.35 27.48 -145.82
N ALA A 377 -53.31 27.51 -144.89
CA ALA A 377 -54.28 26.43 -144.67
C ALA A 377 -55.20 26.18 -145.89
N LYS A 378 -55.32 27.15 -146.80
CA LYS A 378 -56.08 27.03 -148.05
C LYS A 378 -55.23 26.39 -149.15
N LEU A 379 -53.96 26.81 -149.28
CA LEU A 379 -53.00 26.28 -150.25
C LEU A 379 -52.56 24.83 -149.96
N GLN A 380 -52.48 24.43 -148.69
CA GLN A 380 -52.17 23.03 -148.33
C GLN A 380 -53.23 22.01 -148.82
N LYS A 381 -54.40 22.47 -149.28
CA LYS A 381 -55.45 21.61 -149.85
C LYS A 381 -55.24 21.29 -151.34
N GLU A 382 -54.29 21.93 -152.01
CA GLU A 382 -54.01 21.73 -153.45
C GLU A 382 -52.80 20.82 -153.73
N VAL A 383 -51.95 20.53 -152.73
CA VAL A 383 -50.68 19.79 -152.92
C VAL A 383 -50.83 18.27 -152.64
N LEU A 384 -51.93 17.67 -153.12
CA LEU A 384 -52.01 16.20 -153.30
C LEU A 384 -51.34 15.78 -154.62
N ALA A 385 -50.08 16.20 -154.80
CA ALA A 385 -49.28 15.92 -155.99
C ALA A 385 -47.77 15.91 -155.66
N GLY A 386 -47.10 14.80 -155.97
CA GLY A 386 -45.64 14.65 -155.89
C GLY A 386 -45.11 13.97 -154.62
N GLY A 387 -44.04 13.20 -154.77
CA GLY A 387 -43.33 12.53 -153.68
C GLY A 387 -41.94 12.04 -154.09
N ALA A 388 -41.29 11.30 -153.19
CA ALA A 388 -39.99 10.62 -153.33
C ALA A 388 -38.69 11.49 -153.37
N ALA A 389 -37.98 11.54 -152.23
CA ALA A 389 -36.52 11.72 -152.05
C ALA A 389 -36.23 11.86 -150.53
N ARG A 390 -36.16 10.82 -149.68
CA ARG A 390 -35.43 9.53 -149.72
C ARG A 390 -33.91 9.67 -149.54
N GLU A 391 -33.38 8.96 -148.54
CA GLU A 391 -31.99 8.45 -148.39
C GLU A 391 -30.80 9.37 -148.78
N LYS A 392 -30.19 10.11 -147.82
CA LYS A 392 -28.73 10.38 -147.87
C LYS A 392 -27.94 10.88 -146.64
N LEU A 393 -28.29 10.53 -145.39
CA LEU A 393 -27.27 10.54 -144.31
C LEU A 393 -27.42 9.48 -143.20
N LYS A 394 -28.00 8.32 -143.53
CA LYS A 394 -27.93 7.12 -142.68
C LYS A 394 -26.54 6.48 -142.80
N LYS A 395 -25.49 7.20 -142.36
CA LYS A 395 -24.08 6.86 -142.62
C LYS A 395 -23.05 7.35 -141.58
N LEU A 396 -23.49 7.87 -140.43
CA LEU A 396 -22.67 8.06 -139.23
C LEU A 396 -23.35 7.41 -137.99
N GLU A 397 -24.04 6.29 -138.23
CA GLU A 397 -24.27 5.27 -137.20
C GLU A 397 -22.92 4.59 -136.84
N ALA A 398 -22.90 3.81 -135.75
CA ALA A 398 -21.90 2.79 -135.46
C ALA A 398 -20.44 3.24 -135.22
N ARG A 399 -20.18 4.23 -134.34
CA ARG A 399 -18.81 4.49 -133.87
C ARG A 399 -18.55 4.89 -132.42
N ASP A 400 -19.51 4.79 -131.48
CA ASP A 400 -19.10 4.78 -130.05
C ASP A 400 -19.90 3.93 -129.04
N ASP A 401 -20.77 3.03 -129.51
CA ASP A 401 -21.17 1.83 -128.74
C ASP A 401 -20.00 0.80 -128.60
N ALA A 402 -18.75 1.28 -128.75
CA ALA A 402 -17.50 0.55 -128.66
C ALA A 402 -16.69 0.96 -127.41
N ALA A 403 -16.53 2.26 -127.12
CA ALA A 403 -15.80 2.71 -125.91
C ALA A 403 -16.48 2.28 -124.59
N SER A 404 -17.75 1.87 -124.65
CA SER A 404 -18.45 1.19 -123.55
C SER A 404 -17.80 -0.16 -123.14
N LYS A 405 -16.90 -0.72 -123.95
CA LYS A 405 -16.07 -1.90 -123.61
C LYS A 405 -14.62 -1.51 -123.32
N ASP A 406 -14.09 -0.49 -123.98
CA ASP A 406 -12.69 -0.06 -123.77
C ASP A 406 -12.46 0.63 -122.42
N ASN A 407 -13.47 1.28 -121.81
CA ASN A 407 -13.31 1.85 -120.47
C ASN A 407 -13.10 0.80 -119.36
N ALA A 408 -13.48 -0.46 -119.57
CA ALA A 408 -13.11 -1.57 -118.69
C ALA A 408 -11.63 -1.95 -118.86
N ALA A 409 -11.10 -1.86 -120.10
CA ALA A 409 -9.68 -2.02 -120.37
C ALA A 409 -8.86 -0.82 -119.85
N LEU A 410 -9.37 0.41 -119.91
CA LEU A 410 -8.70 1.62 -119.41
C LEU A 410 -8.39 1.56 -117.91
N ILE A 411 -9.24 0.91 -117.10
CA ILE A 411 -9.00 0.70 -115.66
C ILE A 411 -7.96 -0.41 -115.41
N ALA A 412 -7.76 -1.32 -116.36
CA ALA A 412 -6.63 -2.26 -116.35
C ALA A 412 -5.33 -1.59 -116.86
N ASP A 413 -5.42 -0.74 -117.88
CA ASP A 413 -4.29 -0.02 -118.45
C ASP A 413 -3.76 1.06 -117.50
N LEU A 414 -4.61 1.80 -116.77
CA LEU A 414 -4.16 2.67 -115.67
C LEU A 414 -3.42 1.89 -114.56
N LYS A 415 -3.73 0.60 -114.36
CA LYS A 415 -2.97 -0.29 -113.47
C LYS A 415 -1.70 -0.85 -114.12
N ALA A 416 -1.61 -0.89 -115.45
CA ALA A 416 -0.38 -1.17 -116.19
C ALA A 416 0.55 0.06 -116.21
N GLN A 417 0.03 1.26 -116.49
CA GLN A 417 0.71 2.55 -116.37
C GLN A 417 1.20 2.81 -114.93
N ALA A 418 0.46 2.38 -113.89
CA ALA A 418 0.95 2.42 -112.51
C ALA A 418 2.10 1.44 -112.21
N ARG A 419 2.33 0.43 -113.07
CA ARG A 419 3.47 -0.51 -112.99
C ARG A 419 4.62 -0.08 -113.90
N GLN A 420 4.35 0.39 -115.11
CA GLN A 420 5.32 1.08 -115.97
C GLN A 420 5.85 2.33 -115.30
N GLY A 421 5.01 3.09 -114.60
CA GLY A 421 5.40 4.25 -113.79
C GLY A 421 6.31 3.87 -112.62
N ARG A 422 6.16 2.67 -112.03
CA ARG A 422 7.13 2.14 -111.04
C ARG A 422 8.42 1.66 -111.70
N HIS A 423 8.36 1.00 -112.85
CA HIS A 423 9.57 0.68 -113.61
C HIS A 423 10.29 1.93 -114.09
N ALA A 424 9.58 3.00 -114.45
CA ALA A 424 10.14 4.31 -114.77
C ALA A 424 10.68 5.02 -113.52
N LEU A 425 10.12 4.80 -112.34
CA LEU A 425 10.67 5.31 -111.07
C LEU A 425 11.93 4.56 -110.64
N GLU A 426 11.99 3.25 -110.87
CA GLU A 426 13.17 2.43 -110.61
C GLU A 426 14.25 2.63 -111.70
N GLN A 427 13.86 2.89 -112.96
CA GLN A 427 14.76 3.37 -114.01
C GLN A 427 15.20 4.82 -113.76
N LEU A 428 14.38 5.69 -113.16
CA LEU A 428 14.79 7.04 -112.75
C LEU A 428 15.67 7.01 -111.50
N LYS A 429 15.54 6.01 -110.61
CA LYS A 429 16.55 5.70 -109.59
C LYS A 429 17.83 5.22 -110.25
N GLN A 430 17.77 4.20 -111.11
CA GLN A 430 18.94 3.66 -111.76
C GLN A 430 19.65 4.73 -112.60
N LEU A 431 18.93 5.55 -113.36
CA LEU A 431 19.49 6.71 -114.07
C LEU A 431 19.93 7.84 -113.13
N ARG A 432 19.41 7.94 -111.90
CA ARG A 432 19.89 8.91 -110.88
C ARG A 432 21.14 8.41 -110.17
N ASP A 433 21.28 7.10 -109.99
CA ASP A 433 22.45 6.44 -109.42
C ASP A 433 23.56 6.34 -110.48
N GLU A 434 23.21 6.09 -111.74
CA GLU A 434 24.08 6.24 -112.91
C GLU A 434 24.43 7.72 -113.16
N ASN A 435 23.52 8.69 -112.96
CA ASN A 435 23.89 10.11 -112.95
C ASN A 435 24.70 10.49 -111.70
N ALA A 436 24.59 9.79 -110.58
CA ALA A 436 25.44 9.99 -109.41
C ALA A 436 26.83 9.39 -109.62
N GLN A 437 26.94 8.26 -110.32
CA GLN A 437 28.22 7.67 -110.74
C GLN A 437 28.86 8.44 -111.91
N LEU A 438 28.09 8.87 -112.91
CA LEU A 438 28.56 9.78 -113.94
C LEU A 438 28.91 11.14 -113.35
N LYS A 439 28.17 11.63 -112.35
CA LYS A 439 28.58 12.82 -111.60
C LYS A 439 29.84 12.56 -110.78
N ALA A 440 30.00 11.41 -110.13
CA ALA A 440 31.25 11.05 -109.44
C ALA A 440 32.43 10.95 -110.43
N GLN A 441 32.23 10.40 -111.64
CA GLN A 441 33.23 10.36 -112.71
C GLN A 441 33.46 11.72 -113.37
N ILE A 442 32.45 12.60 -113.41
CA ILE A 442 32.56 13.99 -113.87
C ILE A 442 33.22 14.86 -112.81
N ASP A 443 33.03 14.58 -111.52
CA ASP A 443 33.66 15.27 -110.39
C ASP A 443 35.11 14.76 -110.20
N GLU A 444 35.38 13.47 -110.41
CA GLU A 444 36.72 12.87 -110.52
C GLU A 444 37.46 13.41 -111.76
N ARG A 445 36.77 13.50 -112.91
CA ARG A 445 37.28 14.24 -114.07
C ARG A 445 37.34 15.75 -113.82
N ALA A 446 36.54 16.34 -112.94
CA ALA A 446 36.63 17.76 -112.59
C ALA A 446 37.79 18.03 -111.63
N VAL A 447 38.22 17.06 -110.82
CA VAL A 447 39.53 17.09 -110.17
C VAL A 447 40.64 17.03 -111.23
N ALA A 448 40.51 16.16 -112.25
CA ALA A 448 41.45 16.12 -113.37
C ALA A 448 41.39 17.34 -114.32
N TYR A 449 40.27 18.07 -114.39
CA TYR A 449 40.10 19.30 -115.20
C TYR A 449 40.22 20.59 -114.38
N GLN A 450 40.17 20.55 -113.06
CA GLN A 450 40.78 21.55 -112.18
C GLN A 450 42.30 21.36 -112.08
N ALA A 451 42.85 20.26 -112.62
CA ALA A 451 44.24 20.22 -113.08
C ALA A 451 44.45 20.94 -114.44
N VAL A 452 43.40 21.57 -115.00
CA VAL A 452 43.53 22.75 -115.90
C VAL A 452 43.28 24.04 -115.10
N ALA A 453 43.90 24.13 -113.92
CA ALA A 453 44.05 25.39 -113.20
C ALA A 453 45.10 26.29 -113.89
N THR A 454 44.82 26.74 -115.12
CA THR A 454 45.01 28.13 -115.60
C THR A 454 44.47 28.33 -117.03
N THR A 455 43.84 29.49 -117.25
CA THR A 455 43.64 30.23 -118.52
C THR A 455 42.78 29.68 -119.68
N ALA A 456 41.66 30.41 -119.90
CA ALA A 456 41.19 31.00 -121.18
C ALA A 456 40.46 30.15 -122.25
N PRO A 457 39.63 30.77 -123.14
CA PRO A 457 38.51 30.07 -123.82
C PRO A 457 38.31 30.34 -125.35
N ILE A 458 37.20 29.80 -125.92
CA ILE A 458 36.46 30.16 -127.16
C ILE A 458 36.68 29.30 -128.46
N ASP A 459 35.71 28.39 -128.68
CA ASP A 459 34.83 28.15 -129.87
C ASP A 459 35.32 27.72 -131.30
N THR A 460 34.37 27.12 -132.04
CA THR A 460 34.23 26.86 -133.50
C THR A 460 34.98 25.72 -134.23
N THR A 461 34.22 24.66 -134.52
CA THR A 461 34.09 23.88 -135.79
C THR A 461 35.30 23.38 -136.62
N ILE A 462 35.26 22.05 -136.86
CA ILE A 462 35.52 21.35 -138.14
C ILE A 462 36.98 21.15 -138.61
N ALA A 463 37.44 19.91 -138.39
CA ALA A 463 38.20 19.02 -139.29
C ALA A 463 39.67 19.28 -139.72
N ALA A 464 40.37 18.14 -139.80
CA ALA A 464 41.42 17.78 -140.78
C ALA A 464 42.84 18.41 -140.72
N GLU A 465 43.78 17.56 -140.26
CA GLU A 465 44.88 17.04 -141.12
C GLU A 465 46.26 17.76 -141.18
N GLN A 466 47.21 17.22 -140.40
CA GLN A 466 48.64 16.99 -140.69
C GLN A 466 49.70 18.16 -140.74
N THR A 467 50.90 17.79 -140.22
CA THR A 467 52.28 18.33 -140.49
C THR A 467 52.77 19.73 -140.02
N ARG A 468 53.63 19.72 -138.96
CA ARG A 468 54.98 20.37 -138.76
C ARG A 468 55.34 21.71 -139.48
N PRO A 469 56.22 22.60 -138.91
CA PRO A 469 56.26 23.31 -137.60
C PRO A 469 56.64 24.85 -137.67
N HIS A 470 56.70 25.58 -136.51
CA HIS A 470 57.33 26.94 -136.20
C HIS A 470 56.49 28.29 -136.07
N ALA A 471 56.36 28.83 -134.83
CA ALA A 471 56.50 30.24 -134.27
C ALA A 471 55.60 31.55 -134.55
N VAL A 472 55.26 32.32 -133.45
CA VAL A 472 55.05 33.84 -133.23
C VAL A 472 53.63 34.60 -133.18
N ALA A 473 53.25 35.21 -132.01
CA ALA A 473 52.52 36.50 -131.59
C ALA A 473 50.97 36.96 -131.70
N GLN A 474 50.45 37.67 -130.62
CA GLN A 474 49.36 38.74 -130.42
C GLN A 474 47.77 38.50 -130.29
N ALA A 475 46.91 39.52 -129.88
CA ALA A 475 45.45 39.50 -129.36
C ALA A 475 44.63 40.86 -129.60
N PRO A 476 43.46 41.37 -129.00
CA PRO A 476 42.43 41.02 -127.91
C PRO A 476 40.88 41.57 -128.01
N ILE A 477 40.06 41.65 -126.90
CA ILE A 477 38.89 42.58 -126.47
C ILE A 477 37.30 42.27 -126.41
N ASP A 478 36.67 42.59 -125.23
CA ASP A 478 35.31 43.06 -124.64
C ASP A 478 33.86 42.80 -125.28
N ASP A 479 32.62 43.24 -124.85
CA ASP A 479 32.04 44.23 -123.83
C ASP A 479 30.47 44.24 -123.45
N LYS A 480 30.06 44.76 -122.24
CA LYS A 480 28.82 45.51 -121.65
C LYS A 480 27.27 45.26 -121.93
N ALA A 481 26.23 45.84 -121.23
CA ALA A 481 25.91 46.32 -119.83
C ALA A 481 24.48 46.99 -119.59
N ALA A 482 24.02 47.20 -118.31
CA ALA A 482 23.06 48.26 -117.81
C ALA A 482 22.86 48.30 -116.24
N ALA A 483 22.50 49.44 -115.58
CA ALA A 483 22.36 49.57 -114.09
C ALA A 483 21.57 50.82 -113.55
N GLN A 484 21.26 50.89 -112.22
CA GLN A 484 20.74 52.06 -111.45
C GLN A 484 21.28 52.16 -109.98
N ALA A 485 20.96 53.22 -109.21
CA ALA A 485 21.80 53.82 -108.15
C ALA A 485 21.30 53.75 -106.67
N SER A 486 22.13 54.21 -105.70
CA SER A 486 21.96 54.05 -104.24
C SER A 486 22.29 55.27 -103.35
N ILE A 487 21.78 55.25 -102.10
CA ILE A 487 22.01 56.24 -101.01
C ILE A 487 23.45 56.12 -100.47
N ARG A 488 24.06 57.23 -99.97
CA ARG A 488 25.46 57.23 -99.49
C ARG A 488 25.67 57.51 -98.00
N ASP A 489 24.91 58.40 -97.38
CA ASP A 489 25.14 58.83 -95.99
C ASP A 489 23.83 59.35 -95.34
N ILE A 490 23.65 59.09 -94.04
CA ILE A 490 22.53 59.57 -93.23
C ILE A 490 23.11 60.01 -91.88
N GLN A 491 23.21 61.32 -91.65
CA GLN A 491 23.76 61.91 -90.43
C GLN A 491 22.64 62.34 -89.49
N PHE A 492 22.77 61.96 -88.22
CA PHE A 492 21.97 62.49 -87.13
C PHE A 492 22.78 63.59 -86.43
N ARG A 493 22.17 64.76 -86.17
CA ARG A 493 22.79 65.88 -85.45
C ARG A 493 21.88 66.34 -84.34
N ASN A 494 22.46 66.65 -83.18
CA ASN A 494 21.74 67.13 -82.00
C ASN A 494 22.19 68.55 -81.68
N ASP A 495 21.32 69.53 -81.94
CA ASP A 495 21.58 70.96 -81.72
C ASP A 495 20.85 71.41 -80.45
N GLY A 496 21.36 71.00 -79.29
CA GLY A 496 20.72 71.19 -77.98
C GLY A 496 19.77 70.05 -77.63
N ASP A 497 18.47 70.31 -77.70
CA ASP A 497 17.42 69.47 -77.08
C ASP A 497 16.65 68.56 -78.06
N ALA A 498 17.00 68.55 -79.35
CA ALA A 498 16.35 67.69 -80.34
C ALA A 498 17.28 67.26 -81.49
N MET A 499 17.20 65.96 -81.86
CA MET A 499 17.91 65.42 -83.02
C MET A 499 17.20 65.69 -84.35
N LYS A 500 17.97 66.09 -85.36
CA LYS A 500 17.58 66.15 -86.78
C LYS A 500 18.34 65.11 -87.59
N VAL A 501 17.74 64.66 -88.69
CA VAL A 501 18.31 63.68 -89.63
C VAL A 501 18.56 64.34 -90.98
N VAL A 502 19.73 64.11 -91.58
CA VAL A 502 20.14 64.68 -92.88
C VAL A 502 20.67 63.56 -93.78
N VAL A 503 19.99 63.33 -94.91
CA VAL A 503 20.36 62.31 -95.91
C VAL A 503 21.20 62.93 -97.03
N LYS A 504 22.26 62.25 -97.47
CA LYS A 504 23.06 62.60 -98.65
C LYS A 504 23.03 61.47 -99.69
N LEU A 505 22.74 61.86 -100.93
CA LEU A 505 22.75 60.99 -102.10
C LEU A 505 24.07 61.10 -102.87
N SER A 506 24.31 60.16 -103.78
CA SER A 506 25.66 59.81 -104.25
C SER A 506 26.18 60.57 -105.47
N SER A 507 25.35 61.37 -106.15
CA SER A 507 25.72 62.19 -107.32
C SER A 507 24.82 63.43 -107.45
N PRO A 508 25.30 64.58 -107.98
CA PRO A 508 24.53 65.82 -108.02
C PRO A 508 23.65 65.95 -109.28
N VAL A 509 22.40 66.40 -109.11
CA VAL A 509 21.62 66.99 -110.20
C VAL A 509 21.68 68.51 -110.05
N SER A 510 22.31 69.18 -111.02
CA SER A 510 22.66 70.59 -110.94
C SER A 510 21.66 71.50 -111.69
N LYS A 511 20.86 72.25 -110.92
CA LYS A 511 20.79 73.72 -111.07
C LYS A 511 20.03 74.37 -109.91
N VAL A 512 20.39 75.64 -109.69
CA VAL A 512 19.89 76.49 -108.60
C VAL A 512 18.76 77.37 -109.12
N GLN A 513 17.71 77.53 -108.32
CA GLN A 513 16.93 78.76 -108.27
C GLN A 513 16.99 79.30 -106.84
N SER A 514 17.50 80.53 -106.72
CA SER A 514 17.56 81.32 -105.49
C SER A 514 16.85 82.63 -105.74
N ILE A 515 16.10 83.12 -104.75
CA ILE A 515 15.66 84.49 -104.46
C ILE A 515 14.83 84.30 -103.17
N ASP A 516 15.30 84.75 -102.01
CA ASP A 516 15.27 86.13 -101.50
C ASP A 516 13.85 86.75 -101.50
N GLY A 517 13.42 87.46 -100.46
CA GLY A 517 14.05 87.74 -99.18
C GLY A 517 13.18 88.73 -98.40
N GLY A 518 13.15 88.66 -97.07
CA GLY A 518 12.24 89.52 -96.30
C GLY A 518 12.29 89.32 -94.79
N MET A 519 13.23 89.97 -94.12
CA MET A 519 13.13 90.23 -92.68
C MET A 519 12.25 91.45 -92.42
N GLN A 520 11.36 91.38 -91.43
CA GLN A 520 11.04 92.43 -90.45
C GLN A 520 9.95 91.89 -89.49
N LYS A 521 10.07 91.99 -88.16
CA LYS A 521 11.16 92.51 -87.31
C LYS A 521 11.50 91.49 -86.21
#